data_AF-A0A920RZI8-F1
#
_entry.id   AF-A0A920RZI8-F1
#
_cell.length_a   1.000
_cell.length_b   1.000
_cell.length_c   1.000
_cell.angle_alpha   90.00
_cell.angle_beta   90.00
_cell.angle_gamma   90.00
#
_symmetry.space_group_name_H-M   'P 1'
#
loop_
_entity.id
_entity.type
_entity.pdbx_description
1 polymer ?
#
loop_
_entity_poly.entity_id
_entity_poly.type
_entity_poly.pdbx_seq_one_letter_code
_entity_poly.pdbx_strand_id
1 'polypeptide(L)'
;MVIKPKSLLKNKALNKWNLFWLISGPISIFMIINLLAVDTSTGAGISEMIQFSVRWAVPFVYLVIATSSVQILFPGPFSRWLMRNRKYIGLCFAVAMAWQALFIFIMSYFFHEYYYSDVYYFRDEIEGSIGYIFLPAMVLTSFNFGSKLLTPKQWKLLHTSGIYFLWAYPFSVYWWNLYYYENPVLIDYVFYWVGFVAFALRIVAWGKQRYELSKRIDPNYKTPIESKMLGGLFIIFGLLVSASGLYWQDLITSLFTASAWSAELELWLPFWPFEPFLSLLVIGIGALLITRGQTTESPVLAKGS
;
A
#
# COMPACT_ATOMS: atom_id res chain seq x y z
N MET A 1 -9.98 -35.87 9.59
CA MET A 1 -8.76 -35.44 10.31
C MET A 1 -8.79 -33.92 10.45
N VAL A 2 -9.22 -33.38 11.59
CA VAL A 2 -9.31 -31.92 11.80
C VAL A 2 -7.90 -31.39 12.10
N ILE A 3 -7.23 -30.88 11.07
CA ILE A 3 -5.89 -30.28 11.21
C ILE A 3 -6.03 -29.02 12.08
N LYS A 4 -5.44 -29.02 13.28
CA LYS A 4 -5.42 -27.83 14.16
C LYS A 4 -4.67 -26.69 13.44
N PRO A 5 -5.24 -25.47 13.30
CA PRO A 5 -4.60 -24.38 12.55
C PRO A 5 -3.17 -24.05 12.99
N LYS A 6 -2.85 -24.25 14.27
CA LYS A 6 -1.50 -24.06 14.83
C LYS A 6 -0.47 -25.07 14.31
N SER A 7 -0.85 -26.31 13.96
CA SER A 7 0.09 -27.29 13.40
C SER A 7 0.37 -27.00 11.93
N LEU A 8 -0.64 -26.54 11.18
CA LEU A 8 -0.49 -26.17 9.77
C LEU A 8 0.56 -25.06 9.56
N LEU A 9 0.47 -23.97 10.34
CA LEU A 9 1.40 -22.82 10.22
C LEU A 9 2.86 -23.13 10.61
N LYS A 10 3.10 -24.28 11.25
CA LYS A 10 4.44 -24.79 11.57
C LYS A 10 5.02 -25.69 10.48
N ASN A 11 4.23 -26.09 9.48
CA ASN A 11 4.70 -26.91 8.38
C ASN A 11 5.85 -26.21 7.63
N LYS A 12 6.94 -26.93 7.38
CA LYS A 12 8.12 -26.43 6.67
C LYS A 12 7.76 -25.91 5.27
N ALA A 13 6.76 -26.48 4.60
CA ALA A 13 6.29 -26.05 3.28
C ALA A 13 5.71 -24.62 3.30
N LEU A 14 5.01 -24.25 4.38
CA LEU A 14 4.37 -22.93 4.52
C LEU A 14 5.30 -21.89 5.15
N ASN A 15 6.62 -22.07 5.07
CA ASN A 15 7.56 -21.15 5.69
C ASN A 15 8.79 -20.89 4.81
N LYS A 16 9.28 -19.65 4.87
CA LYS A 16 10.52 -19.20 4.26
C LYS A 16 10.56 -19.49 2.74
N TRP A 17 11.67 -20.01 2.25
CA TRP A 17 11.89 -20.31 0.83
C TRP A 17 10.90 -21.31 0.24
N ASN A 18 10.41 -22.26 1.05
CA ASN A 18 9.41 -23.19 0.57
C ASN A 18 8.08 -22.49 0.29
N LEU A 19 7.68 -21.54 1.15
CA LEU A 19 6.50 -20.71 0.91
C LEU A 19 6.69 -19.84 -0.34
N PHE A 20 7.88 -19.27 -0.51
CA PHE A 20 8.21 -18.51 -1.71
C PHE A 20 7.98 -19.34 -2.96
N TRP A 21 8.61 -20.53 -3.08
CA TRP A 21 8.44 -21.39 -4.26
C TRP A 21 7.01 -21.91 -4.44
N LEU A 22 6.33 -22.21 -3.34
CA LEU A 22 4.94 -22.64 -3.35
C LEU A 22 4.00 -21.57 -3.96
N ILE A 23 4.35 -20.29 -3.85
CA ILE A 23 3.56 -19.18 -4.37
C ILE A 23 4.07 -18.72 -5.74
N SER A 24 5.39 -18.48 -5.87
CA SER A 24 5.99 -17.93 -7.09
C SER A 24 5.97 -18.91 -8.27
N GLY A 25 6.04 -20.22 -7.99
CA GLY A 25 5.90 -21.27 -8.99
C GLY A 25 4.54 -21.20 -9.70
N PRO A 26 3.42 -21.35 -8.98
CA PRO A 26 2.08 -21.19 -9.56
C PRO A 26 1.87 -19.85 -10.27
N ILE A 27 2.32 -18.72 -9.69
CA ILE A 27 2.22 -17.42 -10.38
C ILE A 27 2.88 -17.49 -11.76
N SER A 28 4.12 -17.98 -11.84
CA SER A 28 4.84 -18.05 -13.11
C SER A 28 4.20 -19.04 -14.09
N ILE A 29 3.64 -20.15 -13.59
CA ILE A 29 2.87 -21.09 -14.42
C ILE A 29 1.63 -20.41 -15.00
N PHE A 30 0.86 -19.67 -14.19
CA PHE A 30 -0.31 -18.93 -14.67
C PHE A 30 0.07 -17.82 -15.66
N MET A 31 1.20 -17.14 -15.47
CA MET A 31 1.72 -16.19 -16.46
C MET A 31 1.98 -16.86 -17.80
N ILE A 32 2.66 -18.01 -17.81
CA ILE A 32 2.96 -18.75 -19.03
C ILE A 32 1.67 -19.27 -19.69
N ILE A 33 0.72 -19.82 -18.92
CA ILE A 33 -0.57 -20.28 -19.46
C ILE A 33 -1.32 -19.13 -20.14
N ASN A 34 -1.39 -17.96 -19.49
CA ASN A 34 -2.08 -16.80 -20.06
C ASN A 34 -1.34 -16.22 -21.27
N LEU A 35 0.00 -16.21 -21.23
CA LEU A 35 0.84 -15.83 -22.37
C LEU A 35 0.56 -16.68 -23.62
N LEU A 36 0.28 -17.98 -23.43
CA LEU A 36 -0.07 -18.89 -24.53
C LEU A 36 -1.52 -18.73 -25.03
N ALA A 37 -2.38 -18.07 -24.25
CA ALA A 37 -3.80 -17.88 -24.57
C ALA A 37 -4.08 -16.52 -25.22
N VAL A 38 -3.27 -15.51 -24.92
CA VAL A 38 -3.40 -14.14 -25.43
C VAL A 38 -2.59 -13.97 -26.72
N ASP A 39 -3.09 -13.16 -27.65
CA ASP A 39 -2.36 -12.83 -28.88
C ASP A 39 -1.23 -11.81 -28.62
N THR A 40 -0.06 -12.34 -28.27
CA THR A 40 1.16 -11.57 -27.99
C THR A 40 1.84 -10.98 -29.24
N SER A 41 1.30 -11.25 -30.45
CA SER A 41 1.74 -10.59 -31.67
C SER A 41 1.21 -9.15 -31.80
N THR A 42 0.35 -8.73 -30.87
CA THR A 42 -0.26 -7.40 -30.83
C THR A 42 0.11 -6.63 -29.56
N GLY A 43 0.13 -5.29 -29.65
CA GLY A 43 0.32 -4.44 -28.47
C GLY A 43 -0.78 -4.65 -27.42
N ALA A 44 -2.03 -4.76 -27.85
CA ALA A 44 -3.17 -5.03 -26.96
C ALA A 44 -2.98 -6.31 -26.11
N GLY A 45 -2.52 -7.40 -26.72
CA GLY A 45 -2.25 -8.64 -25.99
C GLY A 45 -1.12 -8.50 -24.96
N ILE A 46 -0.06 -7.76 -25.27
CA ILE A 46 1.00 -7.47 -24.29
C ILE A 46 0.48 -6.57 -23.15
N SER A 47 -0.39 -5.60 -23.47
CA SER A 47 -1.05 -4.76 -22.45
C SER A 47 -1.90 -5.57 -21.49
N GLU A 48 -2.64 -6.56 -22.01
CA GLU A 48 -3.40 -7.50 -21.17
C GLU A 48 -2.48 -8.27 -20.21
N MET A 49 -1.32 -8.74 -20.69
CA MET A 49 -0.32 -9.43 -19.86
C MET A 49 0.28 -8.54 -18.77
N ILE A 50 0.48 -7.24 -19.05
CA ILE A 50 0.91 -6.26 -18.03
C ILE A 50 -0.16 -6.16 -16.93
N GLN A 51 -1.43 -5.94 -17.29
CA GLN A 51 -2.52 -5.85 -16.32
C GLN A 51 -2.70 -7.15 -15.52
N PHE A 52 -2.64 -8.30 -16.20
CA PHE A 52 -2.72 -9.61 -15.57
C PHE A 52 -1.61 -9.79 -14.53
N SER A 53 -0.37 -9.40 -14.86
CA SER A 53 0.78 -9.45 -13.94
C SER A 53 0.57 -8.59 -12.69
N VAL A 54 0.07 -7.36 -12.87
CA VAL A 54 -0.23 -6.45 -11.75
C VAL A 54 -1.31 -7.02 -10.83
N ARG A 55 -2.38 -7.60 -11.38
CA ARG A 55 -3.47 -8.19 -10.58
C ARG A 55 -2.99 -9.33 -9.67
N TRP A 56 -1.96 -10.08 -10.09
CA TRP A 56 -1.29 -11.06 -9.22
C TRP A 56 -0.40 -10.41 -8.17
N ALA A 57 0.25 -9.29 -8.48
CA ALA A 57 1.16 -8.60 -7.56
C ALA A 57 0.43 -7.91 -6.40
N VAL A 58 -0.69 -7.23 -6.69
CA VAL A 58 -1.43 -6.35 -5.77
C VAL A 58 -1.75 -6.99 -4.40
N PRO A 59 -2.29 -8.23 -4.32
CA PRO A 59 -2.56 -8.86 -3.02
C PRO A 59 -1.32 -8.98 -2.12
N PHE A 60 -0.14 -9.20 -2.69
CA PHE A 60 1.08 -9.40 -1.93
C PHE A 60 1.60 -8.10 -1.32
N VAL A 61 1.59 -7.00 -2.08
CA VAL A 61 2.02 -5.70 -1.53
C VAL A 61 1.06 -5.26 -0.42
N TYR A 62 -0.24 -5.47 -0.59
CA TYR A 62 -1.28 -5.20 0.43
C TYR A 62 -1.13 -6.06 1.69
N LEU A 63 -0.73 -7.33 1.53
CA LEU A 63 -0.44 -8.18 2.67
C LEU A 63 0.83 -7.73 3.41
N VAL A 64 1.89 -7.34 2.68
CA VAL A 64 3.18 -6.91 3.25
C VAL A 64 3.08 -5.58 4.00
N ILE A 65 2.31 -4.62 3.48
CA ILE A 65 1.99 -3.34 4.17
C ILE A 65 1.19 -3.64 5.45
N ALA A 66 0.16 -4.51 5.41
CA ALA A 66 -0.71 -4.77 6.56
C ALA A 66 -0.05 -5.61 7.67
N THR A 67 0.97 -6.41 7.33
CA THR A 67 1.55 -7.43 8.22
C THR A 67 1.92 -6.91 9.62
N SER A 68 2.58 -5.75 9.72
CA SER A 68 2.96 -5.18 11.02
C SER A 68 1.74 -4.74 11.82
N SER A 69 0.75 -4.13 11.16
CA SER A 69 -0.48 -3.64 11.76
C SER A 69 -1.31 -4.78 12.33
N VAL A 70 -1.45 -5.87 11.57
CA VAL A 70 -2.14 -7.09 12.01
C VAL A 70 -1.45 -7.68 13.25
N GLN A 71 -0.11 -7.70 13.31
CA GLN A 71 0.62 -8.17 14.49
C GLN A 71 0.40 -7.29 15.74
N ILE A 72 0.27 -5.97 15.57
CA ILE A 72 0.05 -5.02 16.66
C ILE A 72 -1.39 -5.09 17.18
N LEU A 73 -2.37 -5.19 16.28
CA LEU A 73 -3.79 -5.14 16.60
C LEU A 73 -4.33 -6.51 17.03
N PHE A 74 -3.90 -7.58 16.37
CA PHE A 74 -4.41 -8.95 16.55
C PHE A 74 -3.26 -9.94 16.75
N PRO A 75 -2.48 -9.83 17.86
CA PRO A 75 -1.35 -10.71 18.10
C PRO A 75 -1.81 -12.18 18.25
N GLY A 76 -1.32 -13.06 17.39
CA GLY A 76 -1.71 -14.46 17.37
C GLY A 76 -0.73 -15.36 16.61
N PRO A 77 -1.06 -16.66 16.43
CA PRO A 77 -0.24 -17.56 15.61
C PRO A 77 -0.13 -17.11 14.15
N PHE A 78 -1.23 -16.63 13.56
CA PHE A 78 -1.27 -16.19 12.17
C PHE A 78 -0.48 -14.90 11.93
N SER A 79 -0.68 -13.87 12.74
CA SER A 79 0.07 -12.62 12.62
C SER A 79 1.59 -12.81 12.81
N ARG A 80 2.00 -13.71 13.71
CA ARG A 80 3.40 -14.10 13.88
C ARG A 80 3.94 -14.86 12.68
N TRP A 81 3.12 -15.71 12.07
CA TRP A 81 3.47 -16.40 10.82
C TRP A 81 3.65 -15.40 9.67
N LEU A 82 2.77 -14.40 9.54
CA LEU A 82 2.92 -13.31 8.57
C LEU A 82 4.22 -12.54 8.80
N MET A 83 4.51 -12.11 10.03
CA MET A 83 5.77 -11.41 10.35
C MET A 83 7.01 -12.23 9.98
N ARG A 84 7.00 -13.54 10.27
CA ARG A 84 8.10 -14.45 9.93
C ARG A 84 8.30 -14.61 8.42
N ASN A 85 7.22 -14.56 7.65
CA ASN A 85 7.23 -14.77 6.20
C ASN A 85 7.17 -13.47 5.39
N ARG A 86 7.09 -12.29 6.03
CA ARG A 86 6.93 -10.98 5.37
C ARG A 86 7.93 -10.76 4.23
N LYS A 87 9.20 -11.10 4.44
CA LYS A 87 10.25 -11.03 3.41
C LYS A 87 9.88 -11.88 2.19
N TYR A 88 9.47 -13.12 2.40
CA TYR A 88 9.20 -14.08 1.33
C TYR A 88 7.92 -13.74 0.57
N ILE A 89 6.89 -13.24 1.26
CA ILE A 89 5.68 -12.69 0.64
C ILE A 89 6.04 -11.48 -0.23
N GLY A 90 6.90 -10.57 0.26
CA GLY A 90 7.42 -9.45 -0.53
C GLY A 90 8.26 -9.88 -1.74
N LEU A 91 8.96 -11.00 -1.66
CA LEU A 91 9.64 -11.57 -2.84
C LEU A 91 8.65 -12.18 -3.84
N CYS A 92 7.51 -12.71 -3.41
CA CYS A 92 6.46 -13.16 -4.34
C CYS A 92 5.86 -11.97 -5.11
N PHE A 93 5.63 -10.85 -4.42
CA PHE A 93 5.30 -9.58 -5.09
C PHE A 93 6.35 -9.22 -6.14
N ALA A 94 7.64 -9.28 -5.80
CA ALA A 94 8.72 -8.97 -6.72
C ALA A 94 8.74 -9.88 -7.97
N VAL A 95 8.41 -11.17 -7.83
CA VAL A 95 8.31 -12.09 -8.99
C VAL A 95 7.17 -11.68 -9.92
N ALA A 96 5.99 -11.36 -9.39
CA ALA A 96 4.87 -10.90 -10.22
C ALA A 96 5.18 -9.58 -10.93
N MET A 97 5.85 -8.65 -10.26
CA MET A 97 6.30 -7.39 -10.85
C MET A 97 7.44 -7.57 -11.86
N ALA A 98 8.27 -8.62 -11.73
CA ALA A 98 9.29 -8.93 -12.73
C ALA A 98 8.68 -9.41 -14.05
N TRP A 99 7.59 -10.19 -13.99
CA TRP A 99 6.80 -10.53 -15.17
C TRP A 99 6.19 -9.27 -15.81
N GLN A 100 5.60 -8.39 -15.01
CA GLN A 100 5.11 -7.11 -15.52
C GLN A 100 6.22 -6.30 -16.20
N ALA A 101 7.38 -6.17 -15.57
CA ALA A 101 8.52 -5.44 -16.12
C ALA A 101 8.98 -6.03 -17.46
N LEU A 102 8.99 -7.36 -17.58
CA LEU A 102 9.28 -8.05 -18.84
C LEU A 102 8.27 -7.67 -19.93
N PHE A 103 6.97 -7.66 -19.61
CA PHE A 103 5.94 -7.29 -20.59
C PHE A 103 5.98 -5.80 -20.94
N ILE A 104 6.30 -4.91 -20.00
CA ILE A 104 6.56 -3.49 -20.30
C ILE A 104 7.77 -3.35 -21.22
N PHE A 105 8.85 -4.10 -20.97
CA PHE A 105 10.02 -4.10 -21.86
C PHE A 105 9.66 -4.60 -23.27
N ILE A 106 8.87 -5.67 -23.39
CA ILE A 106 8.38 -6.18 -24.68
C ILE A 106 7.49 -5.15 -25.39
N MET A 107 6.53 -4.56 -24.67
CA MET A 107 5.66 -3.49 -25.17
C MET A 107 6.49 -2.32 -25.70
N SER A 108 7.38 -1.81 -24.86
CA SER A 108 8.23 -0.68 -25.21
C SER A 108 9.11 -1.01 -26.39
N TYR A 109 9.72 -2.20 -26.50
CA TYR A 109 10.69 -2.50 -27.56
C TYR A 109 10.08 -2.98 -28.88
N PHE A 110 8.98 -3.74 -28.85
CA PHE A 110 8.40 -4.34 -30.06
C PHE A 110 7.12 -3.64 -30.53
N PHE A 111 6.45 -2.88 -29.65
CA PHE A 111 5.18 -2.22 -29.93
C PHE A 111 5.22 -0.72 -29.62
N HIS A 112 6.36 -0.06 -29.91
CA HIS A 112 6.59 1.36 -29.63
C HIS A 112 5.46 2.27 -30.11
N GLU A 113 4.95 2.07 -31.33
CA GLU A 113 3.89 2.92 -31.90
C GLU A 113 2.59 2.81 -31.07
N TYR A 114 2.19 1.59 -30.71
CA TYR A 114 1.05 1.33 -29.82
C TYR A 114 1.30 1.87 -28.40
N TYR A 115 2.53 1.72 -27.90
CA TYR A 115 2.90 2.24 -26.58
C TYR A 115 2.69 3.75 -26.48
N TYR A 116 3.24 4.52 -27.42
CA TYR A 116 3.14 5.98 -27.38
C TYR A 116 1.76 6.53 -27.72
N SER A 117 0.94 5.80 -28.48
CA SER A 117 -0.41 6.25 -28.88
C SER A 117 -1.49 5.89 -27.86
N ASP A 118 -1.45 4.69 -27.28
CA ASP A 118 -2.57 4.13 -26.52
C ASP A 118 -2.26 3.87 -25.03
N VAL A 119 -0.99 3.82 -24.63
CA VAL A 119 -0.58 3.39 -23.27
C VAL A 119 0.19 4.47 -22.52
N TYR A 120 0.98 5.28 -23.23
CA TYR A 120 1.92 6.21 -22.61
C TYR A 120 1.22 7.41 -21.99
N TYR A 121 1.29 7.49 -20.67
CA TYR A 121 1.07 8.71 -19.91
C TYR A 121 2.33 9.05 -19.13
N PHE A 122 2.84 10.26 -19.32
CA PHE A 122 4.11 10.69 -18.70
C PHE A 122 4.10 10.56 -17.18
N ARG A 123 2.98 10.89 -16.53
CA ARG A 123 2.79 10.72 -15.07
C ARG A 123 2.94 9.25 -14.66
N ASP A 124 2.30 8.34 -15.38
CA ASP A 124 2.30 6.91 -15.08
C ASP A 124 3.70 6.31 -15.31
N GLU A 125 4.44 6.82 -16.30
CA GLU A 125 5.84 6.47 -16.54
C GLU A 125 6.76 6.91 -15.39
N ILE A 126 6.60 8.14 -14.86
CA ILE A 126 7.34 8.61 -13.69
C ILE A 126 7.05 7.70 -12.49
N GLU A 127 5.77 7.45 -12.23
CA GLU A 127 5.34 6.62 -11.09
C GLU A 127 5.87 5.18 -11.21
N GLY A 128 5.76 4.59 -12.40
CA GLY A 128 6.29 3.27 -12.73
C GLY A 128 7.81 3.21 -12.55
N SER A 129 8.54 4.17 -13.11
CA SER A 129 9.99 4.28 -13.01
C SER A 129 10.49 4.35 -11.57
N ILE A 130 9.84 5.17 -10.72
CA ILE A 130 10.19 5.25 -9.29
C ILE A 130 9.94 3.90 -8.60
N GLY A 131 8.83 3.22 -8.92
CA GLY A 131 8.53 1.87 -8.44
C GLY A 131 9.62 0.87 -8.83
N TYR A 132 10.09 0.93 -10.07
CA TYR A 132 11.17 0.09 -10.61
C TYR A 132 12.57 0.44 -10.10
N ILE A 133 12.76 1.58 -9.42
CA ILE A 133 13.98 1.85 -8.65
C ILE A 133 13.84 1.26 -7.24
N PHE A 134 12.73 1.53 -6.56
CA PHE A 134 12.50 1.07 -5.19
C PHE A 134 12.50 -0.45 -5.09
N LEU A 135 11.77 -1.14 -5.97
CA LEU A 135 11.56 -2.58 -5.85
C LEU A 135 12.86 -3.38 -5.99
N PRO A 136 13.69 -3.22 -7.04
CA PRO A 136 14.98 -3.91 -7.12
C PRO A 136 15.91 -3.56 -5.97
N ALA A 137 15.99 -2.28 -5.54
CA ALA A 137 16.79 -1.88 -4.39
C ALA A 137 16.33 -2.61 -3.11
N MET A 138 15.02 -2.70 -2.87
CA MET A 138 14.44 -3.43 -1.75
C MET A 138 14.70 -4.94 -1.85
N VAL A 139 14.62 -5.53 -3.05
CA VAL A 139 14.92 -6.95 -3.28
C VAL A 139 16.39 -7.23 -2.97
N LEU A 140 17.33 -6.48 -3.54
CA LEU A 140 18.77 -6.64 -3.32
C LEU A 140 19.11 -6.52 -1.84
N THR A 141 18.57 -5.50 -1.16
CA THR A 141 18.81 -5.24 0.26
C THR A 141 18.01 -6.13 1.21
N SER A 142 17.14 -7.01 0.68
CA SER A 142 16.49 -8.06 1.47
C SER A 142 17.41 -9.26 1.73
N PHE A 143 18.51 -9.39 1.01
CA PHE A 143 19.51 -10.44 1.21
C PHE A 143 20.66 -9.96 2.09
N ASN A 144 21.32 -10.91 2.77
CA ASN A 144 22.40 -10.60 3.72
C ASN A 144 23.57 -9.83 3.08
N PHE A 145 23.83 -10.02 1.79
CA PHE A 145 24.90 -9.29 1.10
C PHE A 145 24.47 -7.83 0.86
N GLY A 146 23.27 -7.59 0.34
CA GLY A 146 22.79 -6.25 0.03
C GLY A 146 22.44 -5.44 1.28
N SER A 147 21.93 -6.09 2.34
CA SER A 147 21.64 -5.40 3.60
C SER A 147 22.89 -4.83 4.28
N LYS A 148 24.07 -5.38 3.99
CA LYS A 148 25.36 -4.87 4.51
C LYS A 148 25.84 -3.60 3.80
N LEU A 149 25.27 -3.26 2.64
CA LEU A 149 25.60 -2.04 1.90
C LEU A 149 24.97 -0.78 2.51
N LEU A 150 24.03 -0.94 3.45
CA LEU A 150 23.29 0.15 4.06
C LEU A 150 23.43 0.14 5.58
N THR A 151 23.44 1.32 6.17
CA THR A 151 23.23 1.46 7.63
C THR A 151 21.81 1.03 8.00
N PRO A 152 21.55 0.64 9.27
CA PRO A 152 20.19 0.29 9.71
C PRO A 152 19.16 1.40 9.47
N LYS A 153 19.57 2.67 9.55
CA LYS A 153 18.70 3.83 9.29
C LYS A 153 18.35 3.93 7.80
N GLN A 154 19.33 3.82 6.91
CA GLN A 154 19.11 3.84 5.45
C GLN A 154 18.27 2.65 4.99
N TRP A 155 18.55 1.46 5.51
CA TRP A 155 17.76 0.26 5.20
C TRP A 155 16.30 0.44 5.63
N LYS A 156 16.08 0.96 6.84
CA LYS A 156 14.72 1.25 7.32
C LYS A 156 14.03 2.31 6.47
N LEU A 157 14.74 3.39 6.10
CA LEU A 157 14.19 4.43 5.25
C LEU A 157 13.76 3.85 3.90
N LEU A 158 14.67 3.17 3.18
CA LEU A 158 14.42 2.54 1.88
C LEU A 158 13.21 1.59 1.93
N HIS A 159 13.17 0.68 2.90
CA HIS A 159 12.08 -0.30 3.00
C HIS A 159 10.77 0.31 3.48
N THR A 160 10.80 1.47 4.15
CA THR A 160 9.60 2.18 4.60
C THR A 160 9.03 3.05 3.49
N SER A 161 9.86 3.88 2.84
CA SER A 161 9.42 4.70 1.71
C SER A 161 9.00 3.82 0.52
N GLY A 162 9.80 2.81 0.19
CA GLY A 162 9.52 1.92 -0.92
C GLY A 162 8.21 1.14 -0.75
N ILE A 163 7.94 0.58 0.44
CA ILE A 163 6.65 -0.13 0.63
C ILE A 163 5.44 0.80 0.60
N TYR A 164 5.58 2.06 1.04
CA TYR A 164 4.50 3.03 0.94
C TYR A 164 4.26 3.45 -0.51
N PHE A 165 5.32 3.71 -1.28
CA PHE A 165 5.23 4.04 -2.69
C PHE A 165 4.59 2.89 -3.49
N LEU A 166 5.09 1.66 -3.30
CA LEU A 166 4.59 0.46 -3.99
C LEU A 166 3.16 0.08 -3.61
N TRP A 167 2.68 0.49 -2.43
CA TRP A 167 1.28 0.36 -2.05
C TRP A 167 0.43 1.49 -2.66
N ALA A 168 0.95 2.72 -2.66
CA ALA A 168 0.23 3.91 -3.10
C ALA A 168 -0.16 3.82 -4.58
N TYR A 169 0.73 3.28 -5.42
CA TYR A 169 0.48 3.14 -6.84
C TYR A 169 -0.78 2.31 -7.18
N PRO A 170 -0.85 1.00 -6.86
CA PRO A 170 -2.05 0.23 -7.16
C PRO A 170 -3.27 0.74 -6.40
N PHE A 171 -3.11 1.26 -5.18
CA PHE A 171 -4.24 1.83 -4.45
C PHE A 171 -4.85 3.04 -5.17
N SER A 172 -4.01 3.93 -5.70
CA SER A 172 -4.42 5.06 -6.55
C SER A 172 -5.14 4.56 -7.81
N VAL A 173 -4.55 3.61 -8.55
CA VAL A 173 -5.15 3.05 -9.76
C VAL A 173 -6.57 2.53 -9.51
N TYR A 174 -6.77 1.70 -8.48
CA TYR A 174 -8.11 1.16 -8.19
C TYR A 174 -9.06 2.21 -7.61
N TRP A 175 -8.57 3.29 -7.01
CA TRP A 175 -9.42 4.41 -6.63
C TRP A 175 -9.96 5.14 -7.88
N TRP A 176 -9.11 5.42 -8.86
CA TRP A 176 -9.50 6.04 -10.14
C TRP A 176 -10.45 5.14 -10.94
N ASN A 177 -10.22 3.82 -10.95
CA ASN A 177 -11.15 2.86 -11.59
C ASN A 177 -12.56 2.93 -11.01
N LEU A 178 -12.70 3.24 -9.71
CA LEU A 178 -13.99 3.29 -9.03
C LEU A 178 -14.71 4.62 -9.19
N TYR A 179 -13.95 5.72 -9.24
CA TYR A 179 -14.49 7.05 -9.02
C TYR A 179 -14.32 8.02 -10.19
N TYR A 180 -13.63 7.62 -11.25
CA TYR A 180 -13.40 8.43 -12.44
C TYR A 180 -13.67 7.65 -13.73
N TYR A 181 -13.11 6.45 -13.87
CA TYR A 181 -13.33 5.66 -15.08
C TYR A 181 -14.73 5.03 -15.10
N GLU A 182 -15.27 4.87 -16.31
CA GLU A 182 -16.57 4.24 -16.52
C GLU A 182 -16.48 2.72 -16.34
N ASN A 183 -17.57 2.11 -15.85
CA ASN A 183 -17.75 0.66 -15.75
C ASN A 183 -16.73 -0.10 -14.86
N PRO A 184 -16.59 0.26 -13.56
CA PRO A 184 -15.77 -0.52 -12.64
C PRO A 184 -16.25 -1.97 -12.56
N VAL A 185 -15.31 -2.91 -12.60
CA VAL A 185 -15.60 -4.34 -12.44
C VAL A 185 -15.37 -4.78 -10.99
N LEU A 186 -15.91 -5.93 -10.62
CA LEU A 186 -15.85 -6.44 -9.23
C LEU A 186 -14.43 -6.46 -8.64
N ILE A 187 -13.42 -6.78 -9.45
CA ILE A 187 -12.04 -6.85 -8.98
C ILE A 187 -11.49 -5.47 -8.57
N ASP A 188 -11.94 -4.39 -9.21
CA ASP A 188 -11.54 -3.03 -8.84
C ASP A 188 -12.03 -2.69 -7.43
N TYR A 189 -13.29 -3.02 -7.13
CA TYR A 189 -13.86 -2.84 -5.79
C TYR A 189 -13.10 -3.66 -4.74
N VAL A 190 -12.79 -4.92 -5.05
CA VAL A 190 -12.04 -5.80 -4.14
C VAL A 190 -10.66 -5.21 -3.85
N PHE A 191 -9.91 -4.81 -4.88
CA PHE A 191 -8.57 -4.29 -4.67
C PHE A 191 -8.55 -2.91 -4.03
N TYR A 192 -9.50 -2.03 -4.35
CA TYR A 192 -9.64 -0.77 -3.64
C TYR A 192 -9.87 -0.99 -2.13
N TRP A 193 -10.90 -1.77 -1.76
CA TRP A 193 -11.27 -1.96 -0.36
C TRP A 193 -10.23 -2.73 0.43
N VAL A 194 -9.59 -3.74 -0.17
CA VAL A 194 -8.48 -4.47 0.49
C VAL A 194 -7.28 -3.54 0.70
N GLY A 195 -6.93 -2.71 -0.29
CA GLY A 195 -5.86 -1.71 -0.18
C GLY A 195 -6.15 -0.67 0.90
N PHE A 196 -7.39 -0.17 0.92
CA PHE A 196 -7.89 0.76 1.94
C PHE A 196 -7.79 0.16 3.34
N VAL A 197 -8.35 -1.03 3.56
CA VAL A 197 -8.32 -1.72 4.86
C VAL A 197 -6.88 -2.00 5.31
N ALA A 198 -6.01 -2.43 4.39
CA ALA A 198 -4.61 -2.69 4.70
C ALA A 198 -3.89 -1.47 5.29
N PHE A 199 -4.17 -0.27 4.76
CA PHE A 199 -3.59 0.98 5.25
C PHE A 199 -4.36 1.55 6.46
N ALA A 200 -5.68 1.45 6.49
CA ALA A 200 -6.49 1.85 7.65
C ALA A 200 -6.09 1.09 8.92
N LEU A 201 -5.83 -0.23 8.81
CA LEU A 201 -5.24 -1.02 9.90
C LEU A 201 -3.91 -0.43 10.38
N ARG A 202 -3.10 0.12 9.48
CA ARG A 202 -1.82 0.77 9.81
C ARG A 202 -2.02 2.06 10.58
N ILE A 203 -3.02 2.86 10.23
CA ILE A 203 -3.40 4.07 10.97
C ILE A 203 -3.85 3.69 12.39
N VAL A 204 -4.72 2.69 12.53
CA VAL A 204 -5.20 2.22 13.84
C VAL A 204 -4.05 1.66 14.68
N ALA A 205 -3.16 0.86 14.07
CA ALA A 205 -1.99 0.32 14.74
C ALA A 205 -1.03 1.42 15.22
N TRP A 206 -0.79 2.43 14.39
CA TRP A 206 -0.01 3.61 14.74
C TRP A 206 -0.63 4.37 15.92
N GLY A 207 -1.94 4.63 15.87
CA GLY A 207 -2.67 5.27 16.97
C GLY A 207 -2.56 4.47 18.27
N LYS A 208 -2.77 3.16 18.23
CA LYS A 208 -2.61 2.27 19.40
C LYS A 208 -1.19 2.36 19.97
N GLN A 209 -0.16 2.23 19.14
CA GLN A 209 1.24 2.31 19.59
C GLN A 209 1.57 3.66 20.23
N ARG A 210 1.08 4.75 19.64
CA ARG A 210 1.25 6.10 20.17
C ARG A 210 0.63 6.23 21.56
N TYR A 211 -0.63 5.81 21.70
CA TYR A 211 -1.34 5.87 22.98
C TYR A 211 -0.65 5.04 24.06
N GLU A 212 -0.25 3.80 23.74
CA GLU A 212 0.47 2.93 24.67
C GLU A 212 1.83 3.50 25.08
N LEU A 213 2.56 4.17 24.17
CA LEU A 213 3.80 4.85 24.50
C LEU A 213 3.56 6.01 25.47
N SER A 214 2.55 6.84 25.20
CA SER A 214 2.19 7.95 26.11
C SER A 214 1.79 7.44 27.49
N LYS A 215 1.01 6.36 27.57
CA LYS A 215 0.61 5.75 28.84
C LYS A 215 1.77 5.12 29.62
N ARG A 216 2.81 4.63 28.92
CA ARG A 216 4.03 4.14 29.56
C ARG A 216 4.87 5.27 30.17
N ILE A 217 4.84 6.45 29.55
CA ILE A 217 5.54 7.65 30.05
C ILE A 217 4.75 8.27 31.22
N ASP A 218 3.43 8.39 31.07
CA ASP A 218 2.52 8.91 32.09
C ASP A 218 1.33 7.93 32.27
N PRO A 219 1.28 7.15 33.38
CA PRO A 219 0.18 6.23 33.64
C PRO A 219 -1.20 6.89 33.75
N ASN A 220 -1.26 8.19 34.07
CA ASN A 220 -2.48 8.97 34.16
C ASN A 220 -2.92 9.57 32.81
N TYR A 221 -2.13 9.36 31.76
CA TYR A 221 -2.43 9.84 30.41
C TYR A 221 -3.81 9.37 29.95
N LYS A 222 -4.70 10.33 29.69
CA LYS A 222 -6.04 10.10 29.17
C LYS A 222 -6.33 11.09 28.05
N THR A 223 -6.95 10.59 26.99
CA THR A 223 -7.51 11.45 25.93
C THR A 223 -8.77 12.15 26.48
N PRO A 224 -8.85 13.49 26.43
CA PRO A 224 -10.06 14.24 26.74
C PRO A 224 -11.26 13.77 25.91
N ILE A 225 -12.48 13.87 26.46
CA ILE A 225 -13.72 13.43 25.80
C ILE A 225 -13.92 14.18 24.48
N GLU A 226 -13.70 15.50 24.47
CA GLU A 226 -13.81 16.35 23.28
C GLU A 226 -12.91 15.86 22.14
N SER A 227 -11.65 15.54 22.44
CA SER A 227 -10.70 15.03 21.44
C SER A 227 -11.07 13.64 20.93
N LYS A 228 -11.66 12.79 21.79
CA LYS A 228 -12.22 11.50 21.36
C LYS A 228 -13.43 11.67 20.44
N MET A 229 -14.35 12.57 20.78
CA MET A 229 -15.54 12.84 19.97
C MET A 229 -15.16 13.42 18.62
N LEU A 230 -14.33 14.47 18.60
CA LEU A 230 -13.85 15.09 17.37
C LEU A 230 -13.07 14.08 16.51
N GLY A 231 -12.16 13.32 17.12
CA GLY A 231 -11.43 12.28 16.39
C GLY A 231 -12.33 11.19 15.83
N GLY A 232 -13.38 10.79 16.56
CA GLY A 232 -14.40 9.87 16.08
C GLY A 232 -15.18 10.41 14.88
N LEU A 233 -15.57 11.69 14.91
CA LEU A 233 -16.22 12.37 13.79
C LEU A 233 -15.33 12.40 12.55
N PHE A 234 -14.04 12.71 12.70
CA PHE A 234 -13.08 12.65 11.58
C PHE A 234 -12.96 11.25 11.00
N ILE A 235 -12.91 10.20 11.82
CA ILE A 235 -12.87 8.81 11.32
C ILE A 235 -14.14 8.47 10.54
N ILE A 236 -15.32 8.77 11.08
CA ILE A 236 -16.61 8.52 10.40
C ILE A 236 -16.67 9.28 9.08
N PHE A 237 -16.30 10.56 9.09
CA PHE A 237 -16.26 11.39 7.90
C PHE A 237 -15.29 10.82 6.85
N GLY A 238 -14.07 10.45 7.25
CA GLY A 238 -13.10 9.85 6.33
C GLY A 238 -13.56 8.50 5.75
N LEU A 239 -14.30 7.70 6.52
CA LEU A 239 -14.93 6.47 6.01
C LEU A 239 -16.02 6.78 4.98
N LEU A 240 -16.86 7.79 5.21
CA LEU A 240 -17.85 8.24 4.22
C LEU A 240 -17.15 8.72 2.94
N VAL A 241 -16.14 9.58 3.07
CA VAL A 241 -15.32 10.08 1.94
C VAL A 241 -14.71 8.92 1.14
N SER A 242 -14.26 7.85 1.80
CA SER A 242 -13.69 6.67 1.13
C SER A 242 -14.68 5.92 0.24
N ALA A 243 -15.99 5.97 0.56
CA ALA A 243 -17.03 5.26 -0.18
C ALA A 243 -17.78 6.14 -1.20
N SER A 244 -17.56 7.45 -1.17
CA SER A 244 -18.40 8.43 -1.87
C SER A 244 -17.64 9.24 -2.92
N GLY A 245 -16.54 8.71 -3.46
CA GLY A 245 -15.65 9.41 -4.41
C GLY A 245 -16.39 10.07 -5.58
N LEU A 246 -17.39 9.38 -6.16
CA LEU A 246 -18.23 9.86 -7.26
C LEU A 246 -18.90 11.22 -6.98
N TYR A 247 -19.12 11.59 -5.72
CA TYR A 247 -19.84 12.82 -5.37
C TYR A 247 -18.92 14.03 -5.14
N TRP A 248 -17.62 13.81 -4.93
CA TRP A 248 -16.70 14.88 -4.56
C TRP A 248 -15.43 14.94 -5.42
N GLN A 249 -15.11 13.91 -6.20
CA GLN A 249 -13.90 13.83 -7.00
C GLN A 249 -13.76 15.05 -7.93
N ASP A 250 -14.76 15.31 -8.80
CA ASP A 250 -14.76 16.48 -9.70
C ASP A 250 -14.56 17.81 -8.96
N LEU A 251 -15.23 17.97 -7.81
CA LEU A 251 -15.08 19.18 -6.99
C LEU A 251 -13.64 19.33 -6.51
N ILE A 252 -13.03 18.27 -5.98
CA ILE A 252 -11.66 18.33 -5.48
C ILE A 252 -10.67 18.53 -6.63
N THR A 253 -10.84 17.82 -7.75
CA THR A 253 -9.99 18.01 -8.93
C THR A 253 -10.05 19.45 -9.41
N SER A 254 -11.25 20.03 -9.56
CA SER A 254 -11.42 21.41 -10.01
C SER A 254 -10.81 22.42 -9.03
N LEU A 255 -10.94 22.20 -7.72
CA LEU A 255 -10.36 23.07 -6.69
C LEU A 255 -8.84 23.00 -6.68
N PHE A 256 -8.26 21.80 -6.73
CA PHE A 256 -6.83 21.60 -6.64
C PHE A 256 -6.11 21.97 -7.94
N THR A 257 -6.75 21.85 -9.10
CA THR A 257 -6.17 22.24 -10.40
C THR A 257 -6.58 23.64 -10.88
N ALA A 258 -7.35 24.40 -10.09
CA ALA A 258 -7.82 25.74 -10.46
C ALA A 258 -6.69 26.74 -10.80
N SER A 259 -5.49 26.52 -10.29
CA SER A 259 -4.32 27.36 -10.54
C SER A 259 -3.32 26.67 -11.46
N ALA A 260 -2.73 27.43 -12.38
CA ALA A 260 -1.83 26.88 -13.41
C ALA A 260 -0.63 26.12 -12.83
N TRP A 261 -0.01 26.63 -11.76
CA TRP A 261 1.14 25.96 -11.12
C TRP A 261 0.75 24.59 -10.55
N SER A 262 -0.49 24.46 -10.07
CA SER A 262 -0.98 23.23 -9.46
C SER A 262 -1.44 22.22 -10.51
N ALA A 263 -2.08 22.69 -11.59
CA ALA A 263 -2.39 21.85 -12.74
C ALA A 263 -1.13 21.27 -13.38
N GLU A 264 -0.05 22.07 -13.47
CA GLU A 264 1.24 21.60 -13.99
C GLU A 264 1.84 20.46 -13.15
N LEU A 265 1.57 20.42 -11.84
CA LEU A 265 2.03 19.34 -10.97
C LEU A 265 1.40 17.98 -11.33
N GLU A 266 0.23 17.93 -11.98
CA GLU A 266 -0.36 16.65 -12.43
C GLU A 266 0.56 15.91 -13.40
N LEU A 267 1.41 16.64 -14.14
CA LEU A 267 2.36 16.03 -15.07
C LEU A 267 3.61 15.49 -14.36
N TRP A 268 4.06 16.14 -13.29
CA TRP A 268 5.41 15.93 -12.73
C TRP A 268 5.43 15.30 -11.34
N LEU A 269 4.38 15.50 -10.54
CA LEU A 269 4.32 15.08 -9.15
C LEU A 269 3.49 13.80 -9.05
N PRO A 270 4.11 12.65 -8.70
CA PRO A 270 3.41 11.40 -8.47
C PRO A 270 2.19 11.59 -7.57
N PHE A 271 1.08 11.03 -8.03
CA PHE A 271 -0.20 11.02 -7.33
C PHE A 271 -0.86 12.39 -7.08
N TRP A 272 -0.33 13.51 -7.57
CA TRP A 272 -1.01 14.81 -7.45
C TRP A 272 -2.38 14.75 -8.15
N PRO A 273 -3.47 15.24 -7.53
CA PRO A 273 -3.52 16.06 -6.31
C PRO A 273 -3.87 15.29 -5.01
N PHE A 274 -3.45 14.03 -4.94
CA PHE A 274 -3.56 13.13 -3.79
C PHE A 274 -5.00 12.73 -3.41
N GLU A 275 -5.95 12.91 -4.32
CA GLU A 275 -7.36 12.54 -4.17
C GLU A 275 -7.59 11.13 -3.59
N PRO A 276 -6.93 10.06 -4.12
CA PRO A 276 -7.11 8.71 -3.58
C PRO A 276 -6.83 8.59 -2.08
N PHE A 277 -5.95 9.45 -1.54
CA PHE A 277 -5.41 9.35 -0.19
C PHE A 277 -6.14 10.24 0.82
N LEU A 278 -7.03 11.14 0.39
CA LEU A 278 -7.70 12.11 1.25
C LEU A 278 -8.48 11.46 2.40
N SER A 279 -9.23 10.39 2.09
CA SER A 279 -9.97 9.64 3.11
C SER A 279 -9.07 9.08 4.21
N LEU A 280 -7.93 8.49 3.84
CA LEU A 280 -6.95 7.95 4.78
C LEU A 280 -6.24 9.05 5.57
N LEU A 281 -5.98 10.21 4.97
CA LEU A 281 -5.43 11.38 5.66
C LEU A 281 -6.39 11.88 6.76
N VAL A 282 -7.68 12.01 6.42
CA VAL A 282 -8.74 12.40 7.36
C VAL A 282 -8.86 11.39 8.51
N ILE A 283 -8.83 10.08 8.22
CA ILE A 283 -8.82 9.02 9.25
C ILE A 283 -7.55 9.10 10.11
N GLY A 284 -6.40 9.43 9.51
CA GLY A 284 -5.13 9.65 10.21
C GLY A 284 -5.22 10.79 11.22
N ILE A 285 -5.82 11.91 10.85
CA ILE A 285 -6.10 13.04 11.76
C ILE A 285 -7.05 12.60 12.89
N GLY A 286 -8.11 11.86 12.56
CA GLY A 286 -9.02 11.32 13.57
C GLY A 286 -8.30 10.41 14.58
N ALA A 287 -7.44 9.52 14.11
CA ALA A 287 -6.62 8.66 14.97
C ALA A 287 -5.63 9.46 15.83
N LEU A 288 -5.04 10.53 15.29
CA LEU A 288 -4.19 11.45 16.06
C LEU A 288 -4.97 12.09 17.21
N LEU A 289 -6.20 12.56 16.96
CA LEU A 289 -7.06 13.21 17.95
C LEU A 289 -7.53 12.24 19.04
N ILE A 290 -7.94 11.02 18.69
CA ILE A 290 -8.34 10.00 19.68
C ILE A 290 -7.17 9.61 20.59
N THR A 291 -5.94 9.79 20.13
CA THR A 291 -4.72 9.44 20.86
C THR A 291 -3.99 10.66 21.41
N ARG A 292 -4.61 11.85 21.36
CA ARG A 292 -4.09 13.10 21.92
C ARG A 292 -4.60 13.30 23.34
N GLY A 293 -3.81 12.88 24.32
CA GLY A 293 -4.03 13.13 25.74
C GLY A 293 -3.45 14.45 26.24
N GLN A 294 -3.93 14.84 27.43
CA GLN A 294 -3.35 15.91 28.26
C GLN A 294 -2.60 15.27 29.42
N THR A 295 -1.46 15.83 29.79
CA THR A 295 -0.73 15.47 31.00
C THR A 295 -1.45 16.06 32.20
N THR A 296 -1.82 15.23 33.17
CA THR A 296 -2.31 15.71 34.48
C THR A 296 -1.14 16.18 35.34
N GLU A 297 -0.45 17.22 34.89
CA GLU A 297 0.21 18.15 35.78
C GLU A 297 -0.41 19.51 35.49
N SER A 298 -1.28 19.98 36.38
CA SER A 298 -1.54 21.41 36.45
C SER A 298 -0.19 22.11 36.48
N PRO A 299 0.04 23.17 35.69
CA PRO A 299 1.13 24.07 36.01
C PRO A 299 0.78 24.63 37.39
N VAL A 300 1.34 24.04 38.45
CA VAL A 300 1.34 24.65 39.77
C VAL A 300 2.06 25.96 39.54
N LEU A 301 1.25 27.01 39.47
CA LEU A 301 1.65 28.39 39.56
C LEU A 301 2.81 28.46 40.54
N ALA A 302 4.01 28.73 40.03
CA ALA A 302 5.04 29.38 40.82
C ALA A 302 4.55 30.81 41.12
N LYS A 303 3.54 30.90 41.97
CA LYS A 303 3.15 32.11 42.69
C LYS A 303 3.68 31.94 44.11
N GLY A 304 4.72 32.71 44.42
CA GLY A 304 5.03 33.13 45.78
C GLY A 304 6.00 32.23 46.55
N SER A 305 7.27 32.62 46.56
CA SER A 305 7.94 33.18 47.75
C SER A 305 9.29 33.76 47.34
#